data_AF-A0A960FCI8-F1
#
_entry.id   AF-A0A960FCI8-F1
#
_cell.length_a   1.000
_cell.length_b   1.000
_cell.length_c   1.000
_cell.angle_alpha   90.00
_cell.angle_beta   90.00
_cell.angle_gamma   90.00
#
_symmetry.space_group_name_H-M   'P 1'
#
loop_
_entity.id
_entity.type
_entity.pdbx_description
1 polymer ?
#
loop_
_entity_poly.entity_id
_entity_poly.type
_entity_poly.pdbx_seq_one_letter_code
_entity_poly.pdbx_strand_id
1 'polypeptide(L)' 'MTSPSAPPPTIRIDCDTCVARDTAACHDCVVTFICSREPGEAVIVDVAELASLRMLHEAGLVPALRHRAV' A
#
# COMPACT_ATOMS: atom_id res chain seq x y z
N MET A 1 21.66 18.11 -19.91
CA MET A 1 20.84 16.91 -20.18
C MET A 1 20.16 16.51 -18.87
N THR A 2 19.07 17.17 -18.49
CA THR A 2 18.16 16.65 -17.45
C THR A 2 16.78 17.25 -17.72
N SER A 3 15.86 16.40 -18.17
CA SER A 3 14.47 16.74 -18.42
C SER A 3 13.74 16.89 -17.08
N PRO A 4 12.78 17.82 -16.91
CA PRO A 4 11.89 17.84 -15.74
C PRO A 4 10.90 16.68 -15.87
N SER A 5 11.26 15.51 -15.35
CA SER A 5 10.34 14.38 -15.27
C SER A 5 9.17 14.78 -14.39
N ALA A 6 7.95 14.70 -14.94
CA ALA A 6 6.73 14.80 -14.15
C ALA A 6 6.80 13.82 -12.97
N PRO A 7 6.28 14.20 -11.78
CA PRO A 7 6.26 13.30 -10.64
C PRO A 7 5.51 12.02 -11.01
N PRO A 8 5.94 10.85 -10.51
CA PRO A 8 5.26 9.60 -10.75
C PRO A 8 3.80 9.71 -10.27
N PRO A 9 2.87 8.96 -10.89
CA PRO A 9 1.48 8.97 -10.45
C PRO A 9 1.40 8.63 -8.96
N THR A 10 0.88 9.58 -8.17
CA THR A 10 0.75 9.48 -6.73
C THR A 10 -0.65 8.99 -6.37
N ILE A 11 -0.71 7.87 -5.65
CA ILE A 11 -1.94 7.42 -5.00
C ILE A 11 -1.99 8.13 -3.65
N ARG A 12 -3.03 8.95 -3.44
CA ARG A 12 -3.29 9.56 -2.13
C ARG A 12 -4.17 8.63 -1.32
N ILE A 13 -3.67 8.24 -0.15
CA ILE A 13 -4.47 7.55 0.86
C ILE A 13 -4.86 8.59 1.90
N ASP A 14 -6.15 8.82 2.06
CA ASP A 14 -6.69 9.75 3.06
C ASP A 14 -7.66 8.99 3.94
N CYS A 15 -7.24 8.76 5.20
CA CYS A 15 -8.07 8.05 6.16
C CYS A 15 -9.38 8.81 6.41
N ASP A 16 -9.40 10.15 6.37
CA ASP A 16 -10.58 10.99 6.68
C ASP A 16 -11.71 10.81 5.69
N THR A 17 -11.39 10.43 4.45
CA THR A 17 -12.37 10.13 3.41
C THR A 17 -12.54 8.62 3.14
N CYS A 18 -11.95 7.76 3.96
CA CYS A 18 -11.97 6.31 3.73
C CYS A 18 -13.35 5.71 4.06
N VAL A 19 -13.97 5.02 3.11
CA VAL A 19 -15.29 4.36 3.28
C VAL A 19 -15.31 3.26 4.35
N ALA A 20 -14.14 2.72 4.69
CA ALA A 20 -14.01 1.69 5.73
C ALA A 20 -13.84 2.28 7.14
N ARG A 21 -13.73 3.61 7.28
CA ARG A 21 -13.53 4.30 8.56
C ARG A 21 -14.52 3.82 9.63
N ASP A 22 -14.02 3.64 10.86
CA ASP A 22 -14.76 3.16 12.04
C ASP A 22 -15.38 1.76 11.91
N THR A 23 -15.02 0.99 10.87
CA THR A 23 -15.39 -0.43 10.75
C THR A 23 -14.30 -1.33 11.32
N ALA A 24 -14.62 -2.61 11.55
CA ALA A 24 -13.64 -3.63 11.94
C ALA A 24 -12.44 -3.70 10.97
N ALA A 25 -12.66 -3.44 9.67
CA ALA A 25 -11.58 -3.40 8.68
C ALA A 25 -10.65 -2.18 8.84
N CYS A 26 -11.13 -1.07 9.38
CA CYS A 26 -10.28 0.08 9.71
C CYS A 26 -9.41 -0.20 10.93
N HIS A 27 -9.95 -0.91 11.94
CA HIS A 27 -9.18 -1.30 13.12
C HIS A 27 -8.07 -2.31 12.80
N ASP A 28 -8.24 -3.12 11.77
CA ASP A 28 -7.24 -4.06 11.24
C ASP A 28 -6.40 -3.46 10.08
N CYS A 29 -6.42 -2.15 9.90
CA CYS A 29 -5.77 -1.51 8.76
C CYS A 29 -4.28 -1.23 9.02
N VAL A 30 -3.42 -1.66 8.10
CA VAL A 30 -1.96 -1.43 8.15
C VAL A 30 -1.51 -0.04 7.67
N VAL A 31 -2.43 0.79 7.15
CA VAL A 31 -2.10 2.08 6.52
C VAL A 31 -1.44 3.05 7.49
N THR A 32 -1.89 3.12 8.75
CA THR A 32 -1.27 3.98 9.76
C THR A 32 0.18 3.58 10.02
N PHE A 33 0.50 2.29 10.00
CA PHE A 33 1.87 1.79 10.17
C PHE A 33 2.78 2.07 8.96
N ILE A 34 2.23 2.05 7.75
CA ILE A 34 2.99 2.34 6.52
C ILE A 34 3.20 3.85 6.37
N CYS A 35 2.17 4.65 6.66
CA CYS A 35 2.16 6.09 6.42
C CYS A 35 2.65 6.94 7.60
N SER A 36 2.81 6.38 8.81
CA SER A 36 3.45 7.07 9.94
C SER A 36 4.97 7.19 9.82
N ARG A 37 5.54 6.64 8.73
CA ARG A 37 6.98 6.63 8.47
C ARG A 37 7.46 7.97 7.92
N GLU A 38 8.68 8.36 8.28
CA GLU A 38 9.25 9.61 7.78
C GLU A 38 9.51 9.53 6.27
N PRO A 39 9.42 10.66 5.53
CA PRO A 39 9.77 10.71 4.11
C PRO A 39 11.21 10.20 3.89
N GLY A 40 11.35 9.02 3.30
CA GLY A 40 12.64 8.34 3.11
C GLY A 40 12.69 6.92 3.67
N GLU A 41 11.80 6.55 4.58
CA GLU A 41 11.64 5.20 5.12
C GLU A 41 10.72 4.32 4.25
N ALA A 42 10.93 4.37 2.94
CA ALA A 42 10.12 3.64 1.98
C ALA A 42 10.15 2.13 2.30
N VAL A 43 8.98 1.49 2.28
CA VAL A 43 8.90 0.03 2.26
C VAL A 43 9.33 -0.43 0.88
N ILE A 44 10.56 -0.93 0.77
CA ILE A 44 11.06 -1.56 -0.44
C ILE A 44 10.71 -3.03 -0.36
N VAL A 45 10.00 -3.53 -1.38
CA VAL A 45 9.70 -4.95 -1.53
C VAL A 45 10.47 -5.43 -2.75
N ASP A 46 11.37 -6.40 -2.57
CA ASP A 46 12.12 -6.96 -3.68
C ASP A 46 11.29 -8.00 -4.47
N VAL A 47 11.87 -8.51 -5.57
CA VAL A 47 11.17 -9.46 -6.45
C VAL A 47 10.88 -10.80 -5.76
N ALA A 48 11.77 -11.27 -4.89
CA ALA A 48 11.62 -12.53 -4.16
C ALA A 48 10.56 -12.39 -3.04
N GLU A 49 10.56 -11.26 -2.34
CA GLU A 49 9.50 -10.92 -1.38
C GLU A 49 8.15 -10.81 -2.07
N LEU A 50 8.08 -10.14 -3.23
CA LEU A 50 6.84 -10.03 -4.00
C LEU A 50 6.32 -11.40 -4.45
N ALA A 51 7.21 -12.30 -4.87
CA ALA A 51 6.84 -13.67 -5.22
C ALA A 51 6.29 -14.44 -4.00
N SER A 52 6.91 -14.25 -2.83
CA SER A 52 6.45 -14.85 -1.57
C SER A 52 5.06 -14.36 -1.17
N LEU A 53 4.81 -13.05 -1.27
CA LEU A 53 3.49 -12.47 -1.02
C LEU A 53 2.41 -13.03 -1.96
N ARG A 54 2.75 -13.31 -3.23
CA ARG A 54 1.85 -13.98 -4.17
C ARG A 54 1.55 -15.42 -3.77
N MET A 55 2.56 -16.20 -3.38
CA MET A 55 2.37 -17.58 -2.91
C MET A 55 1.48 -17.64 -1.67
N LEU A 56 1.71 -16.74 -0.70
CA LEU A 56 0.87 -16.65 0.50
C LEU A 56 -0.58 -16.27 0.15
N HIS A 57 -0.77 -15.40 -0.85
CA HIS A 57 -2.08 -15.02 -1.32
C HIS A 57 -2.82 -16.21 -1.95
N GLU A 58 -2.15 -16.97 -2.82
CA GLU A 58 -2.70 -18.18 -3.45
C GLU A 58 -3.06 -19.26 -2.42
N ALA A 59 -2.29 -19.35 -1.33
CA ALA A 59 -2.58 -20.24 -0.20
C ALA A 59 -3.69 -19.72 0.74
N GLY A 60 -4.23 -18.52 0.52
CA GLY A 60 -5.26 -17.90 1.36
C GLY A 60 -4.76 -17.35 2.69
N LEU A 61 -3.44 -17.21 2.85
CA LEU A 61 -2.80 -16.76 4.10
C LEU A 61 -2.68 -15.23 4.19
N VAL A 62 -2.77 -14.52 3.06
CA VAL A 62 -2.82 -13.05 3.02
C VAL A 62 -3.91 -12.56 2.06
N PRO A 63 -4.58 -11.43 2.37
CA PRO A 63 -5.60 -10.86 1.50
C PRO A 63 -4.99 -10.32 0.19
N ALA A 64 -5.77 -10.38 -0.90
CA ALA A 64 -5.40 -9.77 -2.17
C ALA A 64 -5.26 -8.24 -2.05
N LEU A 65 -4.56 -7.61 -3.01
CA LEU A 65 -4.58 -6.16 -3.16
C LEU A 65 -6.03 -5.69 -3.41
N ARG A 66 -6.63 -5.01 -2.43
CA ARG A 66 -8.03 -4.53 -2.49
C ARG A 66 -8.18 -3.19 -3.21
N HIS A 67 -7.06 -2.52 -3.49
CA HIS A 67 -7.06 -1.24 -4.20
C HIS A 67 -7.36 -1.48 -5.69
N ARG A 68 -8.37 -0.80 -6.21
CA ARG A 68 -8.68 -0.75 -7.63
C ARG A 68 -8.30 0.67 -8.09
N ALA A 69 -7.30 0.77 -8.96
CA ALA A 69 -6.99 2.05 -9.60
C ALA A 69 -8.24 2.46 -10.40
N VAL A 70 -8.77 3.65 -10.09
CA VAL A 70 -9.87 4.28 -10.82
C VAL A 70 -9.29 5.16 -11.91
#